data_AF-A0A661R0S2-F1
#
_entry.id   AF-A0A661R0S2-F1
#
_cell.length_a   1.000
_cell.length_b   1.000
_cell.length_c   1.000
_cell.angle_alpha   90.00
_cell.angle_beta   90.00
_cell.angle_gamma   90.00
#
_symmetry.space_group_name_H-M   'P 1'
#
loop_
_entity.id
_entity.type
_entity.pdbx_description
1 polymer ?
#
loop_
_entity_poly.entity_id
_entity_poly.type
_entity_poly.pdbx_seq_one_letter_code
_entity_poly.pdbx_strand_id
1 'polypeptide(L)'
;IEAKNLPTLELGDSDKIEIGQTVIAIGNALGEFRNTVTKGVISGIGRTITAGDSRGRSEMIESAIQTDAAINPGNSGGPIVNLAGQVIGINTAISSQGQLLGFAIPINEAKRVINSVEKYGKIVRPFLGVRYILNNPEFAKKNQLKVDYGAIIVRGETVKDFAVIPGSPADKAGLQENDIILEVNGTKIERGNSLAKLLSKYAPGDEVTLKVLSKGKEKEVKVKLEEFKNEE
;
A
#
# COMPACT_ATOMS: atom_id res chain seq x y z
N ILE A 1 -24.81 -4.29 -11.51
CA ILE A 1 -25.45 -3.32 -12.42
C ILE A 1 -26.01 -4.13 -13.58
N GLU A 2 -27.33 -4.16 -13.78
CA GLU A 2 -27.94 -4.87 -14.91
C GLU A 2 -27.97 -3.94 -16.13
N ALA A 3 -26.81 -3.75 -16.76
CA ALA A 3 -26.66 -2.97 -17.99
C ALA A 3 -25.60 -3.62 -18.88
N LYS A 4 -25.75 -3.49 -20.20
CA LYS A 4 -24.79 -3.98 -21.21
C LYS A 4 -24.13 -2.80 -21.91
N ASN A 5 -22.87 -2.98 -22.34
CA ASN A 5 -22.12 -2.01 -23.16
C ASN A 5 -21.96 -0.62 -22.52
N LEU A 6 -21.74 -0.57 -21.20
CA LEU A 6 -21.38 0.69 -20.56
C LEU A 6 -19.98 1.15 -21.00
N PRO A 7 -19.74 2.46 -21.21
CA PRO A 7 -18.40 2.96 -21.47
C PRO A 7 -17.49 2.70 -20.27
N THR A 8 -16.25 2.29 -20.54
CA THR A 8 -15.24 2.01 -19.52
C THR A 8 -14.03 2.91 -19.71
N LEU A 9 -13.38 3.28 -18.60
CA LEU A 9 -12.09 3.93 -18.66
C LEU A 9 -10.98 2.91 -18.89
N GLU A 10 -9.97 3.30 -19.66
CA GLU A 10 -8.74 2.53 -19.78
C GLU A 10 -7.94 2.59 -18.48
N LEU A 11 -7.43 1.46 -18.02
CA LEU A 11 -6.60 1.39 -16.83
C LEU A 11 -5.12 1.51 -17.21
N GLY A 12 -4.48 2.60 -16.80
CA GLY A 12 -3.07 2.89 -17.07
C GLY A 12 -2.09 2.06 -16.23
N ASP A 13 -0.86 2.53 -16.10
CA ASP A 13 0.22 1.84 -15.38
C ASP A 13 0.74 2.73 -14.24
N SER A 14 0.33 2.42 -13.00
CA SER A 14 0.75 3.21 -11.84
C SER A 14 2.22 3.01 -11.44
N ASP A 15 2.93 2.05 -12.02
CA ASP A 15 4.36 1.88 -11.76
C ASP A 15 5.25 2.82 -12.60
N LYS A 16 4.65 3.47 -13.62
CA LYS A 16 5.34 4.41 -14.53
C LYS A 16 5.05 5.88 -14.24
N ILE A 17 4.31 6.17 -13.18
CA ILE A 17 3.94 7.54 -12.83
C ILE A 17 5.12 8.26 -12.16
N GLU A 18 5.19 9.56 -12.35
CA GLU A 18 6.28 10.39 -11.83
C GLU A 18 5.75 11.55 -10.98
N ILE A 19 6.54 11.95 -9.97
CA ILE A 19 6.23 13.15 -9.16
C ILE A 19 6.24 14.37 -10.08
N GLY A 20 5.24 15.24 -9.93
CA GLY A 20 5.03 16.42 -10.78
C GLY A 20 4.13 16.17 -11.99
N GLN A 21 3.81 14.92 -12.32
CA GLN A 21 2.88 14.60 -13.39
C GLN A 21 1.49 15.17 -13.09
N THR A 22 0.88 15.85 -14.05
CA THR A 22 -0.48 16.39 -13.90
C THR A 22 -1.51 15.27 -13.83
N VAL A 23 -2.46 15.41 -12.92
CA VAL A 23 -3.56 14.48 -12.72
C VAL A 23 -4.90 15.20 -12.61
N ILE A 24 -5.96 14.47 -12.93
CA ILE A 24 -7.34 14.92 -12.78
C ILE A 24 -8.04 13.93 -11.86
N ALA A 25 -8.62 14.43 -10.77
CA ALA A 25 -9.47 13.65 -9.87
C ALA A 25 -10.94 13.92 -10.18
N ILE A 26 -11.74 12.85 -10.26
CA ILE A 26 -13.17 12.93 -10.56
C ILE A 26 -13.94 12.21 -9.45
N GLY A 27 -15.04 12.81 -8.97
CA GLY A 27 -15.84 12.21 -7.92
C GLY A 27 -17.17 12.92 -7.64
N ASN A 28 -17.86 12.47 -6.59
CA ASN A 28 -19.09 13.08 -6.10
C ASN A 28 -18.80 13.84 -4.80
N ALA A 29 -18.23 15.03 -4.90
CA ALA A 29 -17.74 15.76 -3.74
C ALA A 29 -18.88 16.09 -2.77
N LEU A 30 -18.65 15.79 -1.49
CA LEU A 30 -19.58 15.90 -0.37
C LEU A 30 -20.90 15.15 -0.55
N GLY A 31 -21.00 14.26 -1.54
CA GLY A 31 -22.25 13.58 -1.92
C GLY A 31 -23.26 14.46 -2.65
N GLU A 32 -22.99 15.76 -2.74
CA GLU A 32 -23.89 16.80 -3.28
C GLU A 32 -23.44 17.27 -4.66
N PHE A 33 -22.13 17.42 -4.85
CA PHE A 33 -21.54 17.98 -6.06
C PHE A 33 -21.12 16.85 -7.02
N ARG A 34 -22.11 16.30 -7.70
CA ARG A 34 -21.93 15.21 -8.69
C ARG A 34 -21.01 15.64 -9.82
N ASN A 35 -20.17 14.73 -10.28
CA ASN A 35 -19.21 14.95 -11.37
C ASN A 35 -18.25 16.12 -11.12
N THR A 36 -17.81 16.28 -9.87
CA THR A 36 -16.76 17.24 -9.52
C THR A 36 -15.44 16.81 -10.14
N VAL A 37 -14.80 17.74 -10.86
CA VAL A 37 -13.50 17.55 -11.50
C VAL A 37 -12.51 18.51 -10.88
N THR A 38 -11.38 17.99 -10.40
CA THR A 38 -10.29 18.80 -9.83
C THR A 38 -8.98 18.42 -10.50
N LYS A 39 -8.07 19.39 -10.63
CA LYS A 39 -6.75 19.22 -11.23
C LYS A 39 -5.69 19.40 -10.17
N GLY A 40 -4.63 18.60 -10.25
CA GLY A 40 -3.43 18.72 -9.45
C GLY A 40 -2.26 18.01 -10.12
N VAL A 41 -1.29 17.61 -9.30
CA VAL A 41 -0.13 16.82 -9.67
C VAL A 41 0.04 15.62 -8.75
N ILE A 42 0.88 14.68 -9.15
CA ILE A 42 1.43 13.66 -8.24
C ILE A 42 2.44 14.36 -7.33
N SER A 43 2.10 14.52 -6.06
CA SER A 43 2.95 15.14 -5.05
C SER A 43 3.88 14.14 -4.36
N GLY A 44 3.60 12.85 -4.49
CA GLY A 44 4.40 11.79 -3.90
C GLY A 44 3.93 10.40 -4.30
N ILE A 45 4.85 9.44 -4.22
CA ILE A 45 4.62 8.02 -4.56
C ILE A 45 5.13 7.19 -3.38
N GLY A 46 4.52 6.03 -3.15
CA GLY A 46 5.00 5.10 -2.14
C GLY A 46 4.70 5.55 -0.71
N ARG A 47 3.61 6.31 -0.49
CA ARG A 47 3.25 6.79 0.85
C ARG A 47 2.57 5.66 1.62
N THR A 48 2.91 5.54 2.91
CA THR A 48 2.14 4.74 3.86
C THR A 48 1.33 5.70 4.70
N ILE A 49 0.00 5.50 4.72
CA ILE A 49 -0.92 6.30 5.51
C ILE A 49 -1.84 5.39 6.33
N THR A 50 -2.33 5.91 7.45
CA THR A 50 -3.43 5.30 8.18
C THR A 50 -4.69 6.05 7.78
N ALA A 51 -5.57 5.41 7.02
CA ALA A 51 -6.90 5.93 6.73
C ALA A 51 -7.84 5.50 7.85
N GLY A 52 -8.71 6.38 8.32
CA GLY A 52 -9.70 6.08 9.35
C GLY A 52 -11.09 6.54 8.95
N ASP A 53 -12.12 5.87 9.46
CA ASP A 53 -13.51 6.31 9.33
C ASP A 53 -14.05 6.91 10.64
N SER A 54 -15.21 7.57 10.55
CA SER A 54 -15.90 8.16 11.70
C SER A 54 -16.41 7.14 12.73
N ARG A 55 -16.29 5.84 12.44
CA ARG A 55 -16.64 4.73 13.33
C ARG A 55 -15.42 4.16 14.05
N GLY A 56 -14.26 4.80 13.91
CA GLY A 56 -13.02 4.42 14.58
C GLY A 56 -12.30 3.23 13.95
N ARG A 57 -12.73 2.77 12.75
CA ARG A 57 -11.97 1.76 12.00
C ARG A 57 -10.81 2.46 11.29
N SER A 58 -9.62 1.87 11.38
CA SER A 58 -8.46 2.35 10.66
C SER A 58 -7.86 1.24 9.80
N GLU A 59 -7.41 1.61 8.61
CA GLU A 59 -6.72 0.75 7.67
C GLU A 59 -5.41 1.42 7.27
N MET A 60 -4.34 0.61 7.22
CA MET A 60 -3.07 1.08 6.68
C MET A 60 -3.08 0.91 5.17
N ILE A 61 -3.00 2.02 4.45
CA ILE A 61 -2.85 2.02 3.00
C ILE A 61 -1.36 2.20 2.71
N GLU A 62 -0.77 1.19 2.11
CA GLU A 62 0.62 1.23 1.68
C GLU A 62 0.75 1.61 0.20
N SER A 63 1.91 2.11 -0.17
CA SER A 63 2.23 2.49 -1.55
C SER A 63 1.26 3.50 -2.20
N ALA A 64 0.57 4.30 -1.38
CA ALA A 64 -0.41 5.28 -1.86
C ALA A 64 0.24 6.35 -2.75
N ILE A 65 -0.51 6.77 -3.77
CA ILE A 65 -0.22 7.95 -4.57
C ILE A 65 -0.71 9.16 -3.78
N GLN A 66 0.14 10.16 -3.60
CA GLN A 66 -0.23 11.44 -3.02
C GLN A 66 -0.46 12.46 -4.13
N THR A 67 -1.52 13.26 -4.01
CA THR A 67 -1.84 14.35 -4.93
C THR A 67 -2.32 15.59 -4.17
N ASP A 68 -2.09 16.76 -4.77
CA ASP A 68 -2.66 18.05 -4.36
C ASP A 68 -3.96 18.39 -5.11
N ALA A 69 -4.42 17.53 -6.03
CA ALA A 69 -5.74 17.65 -6.60
C ALA A 69 -6.76 17.62 -5.45
N ALA A 70 -7.72 18.55 -5.46
CA ALA A 70 -8.67 18.65 -4.36
C ALA A 70 -9.54 17.38 -4.28
N ILE A 71 -9.34 16.62 -3.20
CA ILE A 71 -10.13 15.46 -2.82
C ILE A 71 -10.94 15.83 -1.57
N ASN A 72 -12.24 15.58 -1.62
CA ASN A 72 -13.16 15.78 -0.50
C ASN A 72 -13.88 14.46 -0.18
N PRO A 73 -14.51 14.33 1.01
CA PRO A 73 -15.46 13.25 1.27
C PRO A 73 -16.43 13.08 0.09
N GLY A 74 -16.78 11.86 -0.28
CA GLY A 74 -17.61 11.56 -1.46
C GLY A 74 -16.85 11.41 -2.79
N ASN A 75 -15.60 11.88 -2.89
CA ASN A 75 -14.73 11.53 -4.03
C ASN A 75 -14.18 10.11 -3.95
N SER A 76 -14.21 9.50 -2.76
CA SER A 76 -13.69 8.15 -2.52
C SER A 76 -14.35 7.13 -3.47
N GLY A 77 -13.53 6.25 -4.05
CA GLY A 77 -13.92 5.31 -5.11
C GLY A 77 -13.89 5.90 -6.53
N GLY A 78 -13.83 7.22 -6.69
CA GLY A 78 -13.66 7.89 -7.98
C GLY A 78 -12.23 7.79 -8.54
N PRO A 79 -12.04 7.96 -9.86
CA PRO A 79 -10.72 7.79 -10.48
C PRO A 79 -9.83 9.03 -10.29
N ILE A 80 -8.52 8.77 -10.26
CA ILE A 80 -7.47 9.71 -10.66
C ILE A 80 -6.99 9.29 -12.05
N VAL A 81 -7.05 10.22 -13.00
CA VAL A 81 -6.63 9.97 -14.40
C VAL A 81 -5.44 10.84 -14.79
N ASN A 82 -4.60 10.31 -15.68
CA ASN A 82 -3.56 11.09 -16.35
C ASN A 82 -4.14 11.92 -17.51
N LEU A 83 -3.30 12.74 -18.16
CA LEU A 83 -3.73 13.58 -19.30
C LEU A 83 -4.15 12.79 -20.55
N ALA A 84 -3.83 11.49 -20.63
CA ALA A 84 -4.31 10.60 -21.68
C ALA A 84 -5.70 10.00 -21.35
N GLY A 85 -6.30 10.33 -20.19
CA GLY A 85 -7.59 9.80 -19.76
C GLY A 85 -7.52 8.38 -19.17
N GLN A 86 -6.32 7.85 -18.93
CA GLN A 86 -6.14 6.54 -18.31
C GLN A 86 -6.18 6.66 -16.79
N VAL A 87 -6.89 5.74 -16.12
CA VAL A 87 -6.91 5.67 -14.66
C VAL A 87 -5.55 5.24 -14.14
N ILE A 88 -4.97 6.02 -13.23
CA ILE A 88 -3.69 5.72 -12.57
C ILE A 88 -3.84 5.48 -11.07
N GLY A 89 -4.98 5.84 -10.48
CA GLY A 89 -5.31 5.54 -9.09
C GLY A 89 -6.79 5.68 -8.78
N ILE A 90 -7.18 5.25 -7.59
CA ILE A 90 -8.55 5.35 -7.05
C ILE A 90 -8.50 6.23 -5.80
N ASN A 91 -9.22 7.35 -5.83
CA ASN A 91 -9.34 8.26 -4.69
C ASN A 91 -9.79 7.48 -3.46
N THR A 92 -9.05 7.56 -2.35
CA THR A 92 -9.33 6.72 -1.19
C THR A 92 -9.46 7.54 0.09
N ALA A 93 -8.48 8.38 0.38
CA ALA A 93 -8.37 9.07 1.65
C ALA A 93 -7.82 10.50 1.51
N ILE A 94 -7.98 11.28 2.57
CA ILE A 94 -7.36 12.60 2.74
C ILE A 94 -6.66 12.65 4.10
N SER A 95 -5.62 13.48 4.22
CA SER A 95 -5.04 13.76 5.54
C SER A 95 -5.97 14.64 6.36
N SER A 96 -6.14 14.31 7.64
CA SER A 96 -6.77 15.22 8.61
C SER A 96 -5.81 16.31 9.11
N GLN A 97 -4.50 16.14 8.89
CA GLN A 97 -3.46 17.00 9.44
C GLN A 97 -3.08 18.19 8.54
N GLY A 98 -3.56 18.23 7.29
CA GLY A 98 -3.20 19.28 6.35
C GLY A 98 -4.11 19.34 5.13
N GLN A 99 -4.15 20.52 4.51
CA GLN A 99 -4.90 20.75 3.28
C GLN A 99 -4.14 20.20 2.05
N LEU A 100 -4.87 19.88 0.98
CA LEU A 100 -4.30 19.40 -0.30
C LEU A 100 -3.42 18.15 -0.16
N LEU A 101 -3.74 17.29 0.82
CA LEU A 101 -3.11 16.00 1.02
C LEU A 101 -4.11 14.90 0.68
N GLY A 102 -4.30 14.68 -0.62
CA GLY A 102 -5.12 13.61 -1.17
C GLY A 102 -4.33 12.33 -1.38
N PHE A 103 -4.96 11.17 -1.16
CA PHE A 103 -4.34 9.87 -1.33
C PHE A 103 -5.20 8.90 -2.12
N ALA A 104 -4.55 8.15 -3.00
CA ALA A 104 -5.18 7.15 -3.85
C ALA A 104 -4.43 5.82 -3.86
N ILE A 105 -5.21 4.74 -3.94
CA ILE A 105 -4.70 3.40 -4.20
C ILE A 105 -4.21 3.35 -5.66
N PRO A 106 -2.98 2.86 -5.94
CA PRO A 106 -2.46 2.74 -7.30
C PRO A 106 -3.31 1.81 -8.19
N ILE A 107 -3.49 2.15 -9.47
CA ILE A 107 -4.35 1.34 -10.34
C ILE A 107 -3.86 -0.10 -10.53
N ASN A 108 -2.54 -0.34 -10.49
CA ASN A 108 -2.01 -1.70 -10.61
C ASN A 108 -2.40 -2.58 -9.41
N GLU A 109 -2.67 -1.98 -8.25
CA GLU A 109 -3.22 -2.71 -7.11
C GLU A 109 -4.68 -3.11 -7.33
N ALA A 110 -5.50 -2.16 -7.80
CA ALA A 110 -6.89 -2.46 -8.14
C ALA A 110 -6.99 -3.52 -9.25
N LYS A 111 -6.11 -3.47 -10.27
CA LYS A 111 -6.01 -4.51 -11.31
C LYS A 111 -5.77 -5.90 -10.71
N ARG A 112 -4.88 -6.03 -9.71
CA ARG A 112 -4.64 -7.31 -9.03
C ARG A 112 -5.88 -7.80 -8.29
N VAL A 113 -6.59 -6.90 -7.62
CA VAL A 113 -7.84 -7.22 -6.90
C VAL A 113 -8.92 -7.68 -7.88
N ILE A 114 -9.12 -6.96 -8.99
CA ILE A 114 -10.07 -7.33 -10.05
C ILE A 114 -9.74 -8.73 -10.57
N ASN A 115 -8.50 -8.96 -10.98
CA ASN A 115 -8.06 -10.27 -11.49
C ASN A 115 -8.27 -11.40 -10.46
N SER A 116 -8.05 -11.13 -9.16
CA SER A 116 -8.29 -12.10 -8.10
C SER A 116 -9.77 -12.45 -7.98
N VAL A 117 -10.65 -11.45 -8.00
CA VAL A 117 -12.10 -11.67 -7.88
C VAL A 117 -12.64 -12.38 -9.12
N GLU A 118 -12.20 -12.01 -10.32
CA GLU A 118 -12.57 -12.70 -11.56
C GLU A 118 -12.15 -14.17 -11.56
N LYS A 119 -10.95 -14.47 -11.04
CA LYS A 119 -10.41 -15.84 -11.06
C LYS A 119 -10.92 -16.73 -9.92
N TYR A 120 -11.09 -16.17 -8.73
CA TYR A 120 -11.36 -16.94 -7.50
C TYR A 120 -12.69 -16.61 -6.82
N GLY A 121 -13.43 -15.61 -7.31
CA GLY A 121 -14.66 -15.12 -6.67
C GLY A 121 -14.43 -14.36 -5.37
N LYS A 122 -13.16 -14.18 -4.95
CA LYS A 122 -12.77 -13.48 -3.72
C LYS A 122 -11.41 -12.79 -3.87
N ILE A 123 -11.14 -11.87 -2.96
CA ILE A 123 -9.82 -11.24 -2.85
C ILE A 123 -8.87 -12.22 -2.14
N VAL A 124 -7.82 -12.63 -2.83
CA VAL A 124 -6.76 -13.50 -2.31
C VAL A 124 -5.49 -12.67 -2.18
N ARG A 125 -4.95 -12.53 -0.97
CA ARG A 125 -3.74 -11.76 -0.69
C ARG A 125 -2.69 -12.62 0.00
N PRO A 126 -1.42 -12.57 -0.44
CA PRO A 126 -0.33 -13.20 0.29
C PRO A 126 -0.12 -12.50 1.63
N PHE A 127 0.21 -13.27 2.65
CA PHE A 127 0.35 -12.82 4.02
C PHE A 127 1.67 -13.31 4.60
N LEU A 128 2.42 -12.37 5.17
CA LEU A 128 3.63 -12.63 5.94
C LEU A 128 3.36 -12.51 7.45
N GLY A 129 2.54 -11.55 7.87
CA GLY A 129 2.15 -11.35 9.27
C GLY A 129 3.12 -10.48 10.09
N VAL A 130 3.66 -9.43 9.48
CA VAL A 130 4.48 -8.43 10.17
C VAL A 130 3.84 -7.04 10.06
N ARG A 131 3.98 -6.25 11.11
CA ARG A 131 3.80 -4.80 11.09
C ARG A 131 5.17 -4.15 10.96
N TYR A 132 5.30 -3.16 10.08
CA TYR A 132 6.59 -2.57 9.79
C TYR A 132 6.50 -1.09 9.46
N ILE A 133 7.64 -0.41 9.57
CA ILE A 133 7.88 0.91 9.00
C ILE A 133 9.00 0.82 7.98
N LEU A 134 8.90 1.60 6.90
CA LEU A 134 9.98 1.69 5.91
C LEU A 134 11.10 2.57 6.44
N ASN A 135 12.30 2.01 6.44
CA ASN A 135 13.53 2.74 6.70
C ASN A 135 13.92 3.59 5.48
N ASN A 136 14.67 4.66 5.73
CA ASN A 136 15.27 5.52 4.73
C ASN A 136 16.51 6.22 5.32
N PRO A 137 17.37 6.86 4.51
CA PRO A 137 18.61 7.47 5.00
C PRO A 137 18.44 8.49 6.12
N GLU A 138 17.37 9.29 6.07
CA GLU A 138 17.08 10.29 7.10
C GLU A 138 16.69 9.61 8.43
N PHE A 139 15.79 8.63 8.37
CA PHE A 139 15.35 7.86 9.52
C PHE A 139 16.50 7.05 10.14
N ALA A 140 17.30 6.40 9.31
CA ALA A 140 18.46 5.63 9.75
C ALA A 140 19.49 6.50 10.46
N LYS A 141 19.80 7.68 9.90
CA LYS A 141 20.72 8.63 10.53
C LYS A 141 20.20 9.11 11.89
N LYS A 142 18.92 9.47 11.97
CA LYS A 142 18.28 9.94 13.21
C LYS A 142 18.30 8.88 14.31
N ASN A 143 18.12 7.61 13.94
CA ASN A 143 18.04 6.49 14.88
C ASN A 143 19.34 5.66 14.97
N GLN A 144 20.43 6.14 14.36
CA GLN A 144 21.76 5.49 14.36
C GLN A 144 21.71 4.01 13.89
N LEU A 145 20.87 3.73 12.88
CA LEU A 145 20.76 2.40 12.30
C LEU A 145 21.98 2.09 11.41
N LYS A 146 22.39 0.82 11.37
CA LYS A 146 23.50 0.35 10.52
C LYS A 146 23.18 0.32 9.03
N VAL A 147 21.89 0.35 8.69
CA VAL A 147 21.36 0.28 7.32
C VAL A 147 20.38 1.42 7.12
N ASP A 148 20.29 1.92 5.89
CA ASP A 148 19.48 3.07 5.49
C ASP A 148 18.26 2.72 4.61
N TYR A 149 17.98 1.42 4.45
CA TYR A 149 16.82 0.89 3.74
C TYR A 149 16.23 -0.31 4.49
N GLY A 150 15.16 -0.90 3.96
CA GLY A 150 14.47 -2.05 4.53
C GLY A 150 13.16 -1.75 5.24
N ALA A 151 12.47 -2.81 5.66
CA ALA A 151 11.26 -2.79 6.48
C ALA A 151 11.62 -3.18 7.92
N ILE A 152 11.51 -2.22 8.84
CA ILE A 152 11.78 -2.42 10.27
C ILE A 152 10.50 -2.97 10.91
N ILE A 153 10.57 -4.16 11.47
CA ILE A 153 9.44 -4.80 12.16
C ILE A 153 9.22 -4.07 13.50
N VAL A 154 8.04 -3.49 13.66
CA VAL A 154 7.68 -2.69 14.84
C VAL A 154 6.27 -3.03 15.30
N ARG A 155 6.06 -3.01 16.61
CA ARG A 155 4.72 -3.10 17.18
C ARG A 155 3.90 -1.85 16.87
N GLY A 156 2.57 -1.97 16.95
CA GLY A 156 1.69 -0.80 16.90
C GLY A 156 1.43 -0.21 18.27
N GLU A 157 0.43 0.66 18.33
CA GLU A 157 0.14 1.49 19.50
C GLU A 157 -0.51 0.70 20.63
N THR A 158 -1.33 -0.30 20.31
CA THR A 158 -2.05 -1.08 21.33
C THR A 158 -1.31 -2.37 21.68
N VAL A 159 -1.69 -2.99 22.79
CA VAL A 159 -1.17 -4.31 23.20
C VAL A 159 -1.56 -5.43 22.23
N LYS A 160 -2.56 -5.21 21.37
CA LYS A 160 -3.00 -6.17 20.35
C LYS A 160 -2.28 -5.98 19.02
N ASP A 161 -1.56 -4.87 18.85
CA ASP A 161 -0.80 -4.59 17.62
C ASP A 161 0.57 -5.24 17.66
N PHE A 162 0.60 -6.57 17.52
CA PHE A 162 1.85 -7.32 17.49
C PHE A 162 2.75 -6.87 16.33
N ALA A 163 4.06 -6.79 16.59
CA ALA A 163 5.05 -6.56 15.55
C ALA A 163 5.10 -7.73 14.56
N VAL A 164 4.98 -8.94 15.11
CA VAL A 164 4.85 -10.21 14.38
C VAL A 164 3.60 -10.91 14.90
N ILE A 165 2.67 -11.21 14.02
CA ILE A 165 1.37 -11.80 14.38
C ILE A 165 1.61 -13.26 14.81
N PRO A 166 1.17 -13.68 16.02
CA PRO A 166 1.34 -15.06 16.47
C PRO A 166 0.75 -16.08 15.50
N GLY A 167 1.48 -17.16 15.22
CA GLY A 167 1.08 -18.21 14.29
C GLY A 167 1.16 -17.83 12.80
N SER A 168 1.58 -16.60 12.47
CA SER A 168 1.79 -16.17 11.09
C SER A 168 3.03 -16.82 10.45
N PRO A 169 3.19 -16.73 9.12
CA PRO A 169 4.42 -17.16 8.45
C PRO A 169 5.70 -16.54 9.00
N ALA A 170 5.67 -15.25 9.35
CA ALA A 170 6.80 -14.57 9.97
C ALA A 170 7.16 -15.11 11.35
N ASP A 171 6.15 -15.42 12.18
CA ASP A 171 6.34 -16.03 13.49
C ASP A 171 6.94 -17.43 13.37
N LYS A 172 6.38 -18.27 12.49
CA LYS A 172 6.91 -19.60 12.16
C LYS A 172 8.34 -19.56 11.65
N ALA A 173 8.71 -18.48 10.95
CA ALA A 173 10.05 -18.25 10.44
C ALA A 173 11.01 -17.62 11.47
N GLY A 174 10.54 -17.32 12.68
CA GLY A 174 11.34 -16.76 13.76
C GLY A 174 11.77 -15.30 13.54
N LEU A 175 10.99 -14.53 12.79
CA LEU A 175 11.16 -13.08 12.73
C LEU A 175 10.72 -12.46 14.06
N GLN A 176 11.40 -11.38 14.46
CA GLN A 176 11.17 -10.73 15.75
C GLN A 176 11.01 -9.22 15.60
N GLU A 177 10.44 -8.59 16.62
CA GLU A 177 10.45 -7.13 16.73
C GLU A 177 11.89 -6.58 16.65
N ASN A 178 12.06 -5.46 15.95
CA ASN A 178 13.34 -4.81 15.62
C ASN A 178 14.21 -5.52 14.59
N ASP A 179 13.79 -6.66 14.03
CA ASP A 179 14.41 -7.17 12.81
C ASP A 179 14.15 -6.19 11.65
N ILE A 180 15.14 -6.05 10.76
CA ILE A 180 15.01 -5.25 9.54
C ILE A 180 15.05 -6.19 8.34
N ILE A 181 13.93 -6.35 7.64
CA ILE A 181 13.90 -7.08 6.38
C ILE A 181 14.47 -6.17 5.30
N LEU A 182 15.59 -6.57 4.71
CA LEU A 182 16.34 -5.79 3.72
C LEU A 182 15.87 -6.09 2.30
N GLU A 183 15.63 -7.36 1.99
CA GLU A 183 15.35 -7.83 0.62
C GLU A 183 14.32 -8.96 0.61
N VAL A 184 13.56 -9.06 -0.48
CA VAL A 184 12.72 -10.22 -0.82
C VAL A 184 13.23 -10.81 -2.13
N ASN A 185 13.68 -12.06 -2.11
CA ASN A 185 14.27 -12.76 -3.26
C ASN A 185 15.34 -11.90 -3.97
N GLY A 186 16.25 -11.31 -3.20
CA GLY A 186 17.34 -10.44 -3.70
C GLY A 186 16.91 -9.04 -4.16
N THR A 187 15.62 -8.69 -4.07
CA THR A 187 15.13 -7.35 -4.41
C THR A 187 15.03 -6.49 -3.16
N LYS A 188 15.70 -5.33 -3.16
CA LYS A 188 15.70 -4.38 -2.03
C LYS A 188 14.33 -3.80 -1.72
N ILE A 189 14.07 -3.65 -0.42
CA ILE A 189 12.89 -2.96 0.11
C ILE A 189 13.21 -1.48 0.31
N GLU A 190 12.47 -0.64 -0.41
CA GLU A 190 12.65 0.82 -0.43
C GLU A 190 11.29 1.54 -0.59
N ARG A 191 11.26 2.88 -0.54
CA ARG A 191 10.00 3.65 -0.62
C ARG A 191 9.17 3.35 -1.89
N GLY A 192 9.81 3.19 -3.04
CA GLY A 192 9.10 2.85 -4.30
C GLY A 192 8.74 1.37 -4.45
N ASN A 193 9.28 0.53 -3.57
CA ASN A 193 9.22 -0.92 -3.64
C ASN A 193 9.11 -1.51 -2.23
N SER A 194 7.97 -1.23 -1.57
CA SER A 194 7.74 -1.66 -0.20
C SER A 194 7.70 -3.18 -0.06
N LEU A 195 7.80 -3.67 1.19
CA LEU A 195 7.67 -5.10 1.48
C LEU A 195 6.32 -5.63 1.00
N ALA A 196 5.20 -4.96 1.30
CA ALA A 196 3.89 -5.43 0.82
C ALA A 196 3.79 -5.40 -0.72
N LYS A 197 4.35 -4.38 -1.39
CA LYS A 197 4.37 -4.33 -2.86
C LYS A 197 5.15 -5.50 -3.44
N LEU A 198 6.31 -5.82 -2.87
CA LEU A 198 7.11 -6.98 -3.26
C LEU A 198 6.37 -8.29 -3.04
N LEU A 199 5.78 -8.48 -1.86
CA LEU A 199 5.04 -9.70 -1.52
C LEU A 199 3.78 -9.87 -2.37
N SER A 200 3.13 -8.78 -2.81
CA SER A 200 1.93 -8.83 -3.64
C SER A 200 2.12 -9.46 -5.03
N LYS A 201 3.37 -9.71 -5.44
CA LYS A 201 3.72 -10.41 -6.69
C LYS A 201 3.61 -11.93 -6.58
N TYR A 202 3.46 -12.45 -5.36
CA TYR A 202 3.41 -13.89 -5.06
C TYR A 202 1.99 -14.32 -4.70
N ALA A 203 1.73 -15.62 -4.77
CA ALA A 203 0.50 -16.24 -4.31
C ALA A 203 0.67 -16.81 -2.89
N PRO A 204 -0.43 -16.94 -2.12
CA PRO A 204 -0.44 -17.80 -0.96
C PRO A 204 0.08 -19.21 -1.29
N GLY A 205 0.99 -19.71 -0.46
CA GLY A 205 1.68 -20.97 -0.66
C GLY A 205 3.06 -20.86 -1.30
N ASP A 206 3.41 -19.73 -1.92
CA ASP A 206 4.74 -19.50 -2.48
C ASP A 206 5.78 -19.34 -1.36
N GLU A 207 7.00 -19.84 -1.60
CA GLU A 207 8.15 -19.62 -0.74
C GLU A 207 8.94 -18.38 -1.21
N VAL A 208 9.24 -17.47 -0.29
CA VAL A 208 10.13 -16.33 -0.52
C VAL A 208 11.32 -16.40 0.42
N THR A 209 12.47 -15.94 -0.07
CA THR A 209 13.69 -15.78 0.73
C THR A 209 13.82 -14.33 1.15
N LEU A 210 13.84 -14.09 2.46
CA LEU A 210 14.02 -12.78 3.06
C LEU A 210 15.46 -12.62 3.51
N LYS A 211 16.12 -11.52 3.11
CA LYS A 211 17.38 -11.10 3.73
C LYS A 211 17.03 -10.23 4.94
N VAL A 212 17.46 -10.61 6.13
CA VAL A 212 17.06 -9.97 7.39
C VAL A 212 18.28 -9.59 8.22
N LEU A 213 18.35 -8.34 8.69
CA LEU A 213 19.28 -7.91 9.72
C LEU A 213 18.62 -8.10 11.08
N SER A 214 19.10 -9.09 11.85
CA SER A 214 18.59 -9.45 13.17
C SER A 214 19.72 -9.41 14.20
N LYS A 215 19.54 -8.62 15.27
CA LYS A 215 20.55 -8.44 16.34
C LYS A 215 21.96 -8.10 15.80
N GLY A 216 21.99 -7.31 14.71
CA GLY A 216 23.22 -6.85 14.07
C GLY A 216 23.91 -7.86 13.14
N LYS A 217 23.31 -9.02 12.86
CA LYS A 217 23.80 -10.01 11.89
C LYS A 217 22.79 -10.19 10.76
N GLU A 218 23.28 -10.26 9.53
CA GLU A 218 22.45 -10.61 8.38
C GLU A 218 22.23 -12.12 8.35
N LYS A 219 21.00 -12.54 8.04
CA LYS A 219 20.61 -13.93 7.81
C LYS A 219 19.60 -14.00 6.67
N GLU A 220 19.60 -15.13 5.97
CA GLU A 220 18.53 -15.46 5.03
C GLU A 220 17.48 -16.31 5.74
N VAL A 221 16.21 -15.97 5.52
CA VAL A 221 15.06 -16.65 6.11
C VAL A 221 14.10 -17.01 5.01
N LYS A 222 13.85 -18.32 4.83
CA LYS A 222 12.82 -18.79 3.90
C LYS A 222 11.47 -18.79 4.58
N VAL A 223 10.47 -18.22 3.91
CA VAL A 223 9.12 -18.10 4.45
C VAL A 223 8.11 -18.53 3.39
N LYS A 224 7.23 -19.46 3.76
CA LYS A 224 6.08 -19.83 2.95
C LYS A 224 4.92 -18.91 3.26
N LEU A 225 4.48 -18.12 2.28
CA LEU A 225 3.38 -17.16 2.46
C LEU A 225 2.06 -17.89 2.65
N GLU A 226 1.18 -17.31 3.45
CA GLU A 226 -0.18 -17.83 3.65
C GLU A 226 -1.22 -16.89 3.04
N GLU A 227 -2.48 -17.32 2.98
CA GLU A 227 -3.57 -16.44 2.57
C GLU A 227 -3.93 -15.54 3.76
N PHE A 228 -4.03 -14.24 3.52
CA PHE A 228 -4.55 -13.33 4.53
C PHE A 228 -6.01 -13.69 4.82
N LYS A 229 -6.28 -14.15 6.04
CA LYS A 229 -7.63 -14.40 6.54
C LYS A 229 -8.05 -13.17 7.33
N ASN A 230 -9.06 -12.45 6.86
CA ASN A 230 -9.77 -11.53 7.75
C ASN A 230 -10.44 -12.40 8.81
N GLU A 231 -10.02 -12.26 10.06
CA GLU A 231 -10.87 -12.67 11.18
C GLU A 231 -12.05 -11.68 11.20
N GLU A 232 -13.26 -12.20 11.02
CA GLU A 232 -14.51 -11.44 11.25
C GLU A 232 -14.71 -11.12 12.73
#